data_AF-A0A5R9DUR9-F1
#
_entry.id   AF-A0A5R9DUR9-F1
#
_cell.length_a   1.000
_cell.length_b   1.000
_cell.length_c   1.000
_cell.angle_alpha   90.00
_cell.angle_beta   90.00
_cell.angle_gamma   90.00
#
_symmetry.space_group_name_H-M   'P 1'
#
loop_
_entity.id
_entity.type
_entity.pdbx_description
1 polymer ?
#
loop_
_entity_poly.entity_id
_entity_poly.type
_entity_poly.pdbx_seq_one_letter_code
_entity_poly.pdbx_strand_id
1 'polypeptide(L)'
;MNKEEILTKSRKENELSDERGQRLKLQGADFSIGVLIFSWIVISHFTPLDLEGRLAIALLSQFTCLSNFAYQLIRNKTKTTIFFTLTFSCTSLLFLYQFLSHLNIISF
;
A
#
# COMPACT_ATOMS: atom_id res chain seq x y z
N MET A 1 10.56 -16.29 -43.44
CA MET A 1 10.79 -15.53 -42.19
C MET A 1 12.15 -15.92 -41.66
N ASN A 2 13.06 -14.96 -41.49
CA ASN A 2 14.45 -15.24 -41.13
C ASN A 2 14.61 -15.44 -39.61
N LYS A 3 15.54 -16.29 -39.15
CA LYS A 3 15.70 -16.63 -37.71
C LYS A 3 15.91 -15.39 -36.83
N GLU A 4 16.71 -14.44 -37.31
CA GLU A 4 16.97 -13.16 -36.66
C GLU A 4 15.70 -12.34 -36.43
N GLU A 5 14.81 -12.33 -37.42
CA GLU A 5 13.53 -11.61 -37.42
C GLU A 5 12.55 -12.19 -36.38
N ILE A 6 12.56 -13.52 -36.22
CA ILE A 6 11.75 -14.22 -35.23
C ILE A 6 12.24 -13.91 -33.82
N LEU A 7 13.55 -13.92 -33.61
CA LEU A 7 14.16 -13.65 -32.31
C LEU A 7 13.96 -12.20 -31.87
N THR A 8 14.08 -11.23 -32.79
CA THR A 8 13.79 -9.81 -32.47
C THR A 8 12.32 -9.60 -32.15
N LYS A 9 11.40 -10.21 -32.92
CA LYS A 9 9.96 -10.15 -32.62
C LYS A 9 9.64 -10.75 -31.25
N SER A 10 10.18 -11.93 -30.94
CA SER A 10 9.95 -12.60 -29.65
C SER A 10 10.49 -11.81 -28.46
N ARG A 11 11.70 -11.22 -28.57
CA ARG A 11 12.25 -10.35 -27.50
C ARG A 11 11.36 -9.14 -27.24
N LYS A 12 10.91 -8.49 -28.31
CA LYS A 12 10.02 -7.32 -28.21
C LYS A 12 8.66 -7.66 -27.59
N GLU A 13 8.10 -8.82 -27.93
CA GLU A 13 6.85 -9.32 -27.32
C GLU A 13 7.02 -9.66 -25.83
N ASN A 14 8.16 -10.24 -25.44
CA ASN A 14 8.46 -10.54 -24.04
C ASN A 14 8.63 -9.27 -23.19
N GLU A 15 9.34 -8.26 -23.69
CA GLU A 15 9.49 -6.96 -22.99
C GLU A 15 8.13 -6.28 -22.77
N LEU A 16 7.29 -6.22 -23.80
CA LEU A 16 5.94 -5.65 -23.71
C LEU A 16 5.03 -6.42 -22.75
N SER A 17 5.14 -7.75 -22.73
CA SER A 17 4.38 -8.58 -21.81
C SER A 17 4.78 -8.33 -20.35
N ASP A 18 6.07 -8.13 -20.09
CA ASP A 18 6.60 -7.92 -18.74
C ASP A 18 6.16 -6.55 -18.17
N GLU A 19 6.21 -5.50 -18.98
CA GLU A 19 5.72 -4.16 -18.60
C GLU A 19 4.21 -4.17 -18.30
N ARG A 20 3.40 -4.84 -19.13
CA ARG A 20 1.96 -4.99 -18.89
C ARG A 20 1.68 -5.75 -17.61
N GLY A 21 2.40 -6.84 -17.37
CA GLY A 21 2.30 -7.63 -16.15
C GLY A 21 2.62 -6.80 -14.91
N GLN A 22 3.67 -5.98 -14.96
CA GLN A 22 4.02 -5.08 -13.87
C GLN A 22 2.96 -4.01 -13.60
N ARG A 23 2.38 -3.42 -14.67
CA ARG A 23 1.28 -2.44 -14.53
C ARG A 23 0.04 -3.06 -13.92
N LEU A 24 -0.36 -4.27 -14.36
CA LEU A 24 -1.49 -4.98 -13.78
C LEU A 24 -1.29 -5.26 -12.29
N LYS A 25 -0.09 -5.68 -11.89
CA LYS A 25 0.24 -5.93 -10.48
C LYS A 25 0.12 -4.65 -9.64
N LEU A 26 0.62 -3.52 -10.14
CA LEU A 26 0.49 -2.23 -9.46
C LEU A 26 -0.97 -1.78 -9.33
N GLN A 27 -1.75 -1.87 -10.41
CA GLN A 27 -3.18 -1.55 -10.38
C GLN A 27 -3.96 -2.45 -9.42
N GLY A 28 -3.64 -3.75 -9.38
CA GLY A 28 -4.24 -4.69 -8.44
C GLY A 28 -3.91 -4.36 -6.98
N ALA A 29 -2.67 -3.93 -6.71
CA ALA A 29 -2.27 -3.47 -5.39
C ALA A 29 -3.03 -2.19 -4.98
N ASP A 30 -3.14 -1.21 -5.87
CA ASP A 30 -3.88 0.03 -5.61
C ASP A 30 -5.36 -0.22 -5.34
N PHE A 31 -5.99 -1.11 -6.11
CA PHE A 31 -7.38 -1.53 -5.87
C PHE A 31 -7.52 -2.20 -4.49
N SER A 32 -6.61 -3.10 -4.15
CA SER A 32 -6.61 -3.79 -2.85
C SER A 32 -6.45 -2.83 -1.68
N ILE A 33 -5.61 -1.80 -1.82
CA ILE A 33 -5.48 -0.71 -0.82
C ILE A 33 -6.79 0.06 -0.67
N GLY A 34 -7.49 0.36 -1.77
CA GLY A 34 -8.81 0.97 -1.72
C GLY A 34 -9.81 0.14 -0.91
N VAL A 35 -9.87 -1.17 -1.17
CA VAL A 35 -10.71 -2.12 -0.43
C VAL A 35 -10.33 -2.18 1.06
N LEU A 36 -9.03 -2.17 1.38
CA LEU A 36 -8.54 -2.17 2.75
C LEU A 36 -8.99 -0.92 3.52
N ILE A 37 -8.82 0.27 2.93
CA ILE A 37 -9.24 1.55 3.56
C ILE A 37 -10.74 1.55 3.78
N PHE A 38 -11.51 1.13 2.77
CA PHE A 38 -12.96 1.01 2.89
C PHE A 38 -13.36 0.07 4.03
N SER A 39 -12.75 -1.12 4.08
CA SER A 39 -13.00 -2.12 5.13
C SER A 39 -12.65 -1.59 6.52
N TRP A 40 -11.53 -0.88 6.66
CA TRP A 40 -11.15 -0.23 7.91
C TRP A 40 -12.20 0.78 8.37
N ILE A 41 -12.72 1.63 7.47
CA ILE A 41 -13.76 2.61 7.79
C ILE A 41 -15.04 1.91 8.25
N VAL A 42 -15.49 0.89 7.51
CA VAL A 42 -16.69 0.11 7.83
C VAL A 42 -16.56 -0.56 9.19
N ILE A 43 -15.47 -1.30 9.41
CA ILE A 43 -15.24 -1.99 10.69
C ILE A 43 -15.14 -0.97 11.84
N SER A 44 -14.47 0.16 11.64
CA SER A 44 -14.32 1.18 12.68
C SER A 44 -15.65 1.84 13.06
N HIS A 45 -16.61 1.97 12.14
CA HIS A 45 -17.89 2.63 12.42
C HIS A 45 -18.99 1.65 12.86
N PHE A 46 -19.03 0.45 12.29
CA PHE A 46 -20.16 -0.46 12.45
C PHE A 46 -19.88 -1.62 13.41
N THR A 47 -18.62 -1.87 13.78
CA THR A 47 -18.28 -2.91 14.76
C THR A 47 -18.10 -2.30 16.15
N PRO A 48 -18.68 -2.89 17.22
CA PRO A 48 -18.47 -2.44 18.59
C PRO A 48 -17.07 -2.84 19.09
N LEU A 49 -16.06 -2.14 18.58
CA LEU A 49 -14.68 -2.27 19.00
C LEU A 49 -14.41 -1.36 20.20
N ASP A 50 -13.68 -1.89 21.17
CA ASP A 50 -13.05 -1.10 22.22
C ASP A 50 -11.94 -0.20 21.65
N LEU A 51 -11.40 0.69 22.48
CA LEU A 51 -10.39 1.66 22.03
C LEU A 51 -9.13 0.94 21.50
N GLU A 52 -8.69 -0.11 22.18
CA GLU A 52 -7.54 -0.92 21.77
C GLU A 52 -7.78 -1.55 20.40
N GLY A 53 -8.92 -2.21 20.18
CA GLY A 53 -9.28 -2.79 18.89
C GLY A 53 -9.35 -1.76 17.76
N ARG A 54 -9.89 -0.57 18.03
CA ARG A 54 -9.93 0.54 17.05
C ARG A 54 -8.53 1.00 16.65
N LEU A 55 -7.66 1.20 17.63
CA LEU A 55 -6.27 1.62 17.40
C LEU A 55 -5.46 0.54 16.69
N ALA A 56 -5.65 -0.74 17.04
CA ALA A 56 -4.97 -1.86 16.40
C ALA A 56 -5.34 -1.99 14.91
N ILE A 57 -6.63 -1.91 14.56
CA ILE A 57 -7.07 -2.00 13.16
C ILE A 57 -6.66 -0.74 12.38
N ALA A 58 -6.69 0.43 13.02
CA ALA A 58 -6.15 1.65 12.40
C ALA A 58 -4.66 1.49 12.11
N LEU A 59 -3.84 1.04 13.07
CA LEU A 59 -2.42 0.77 12.84
C LEU A 59 -2.18 -0.21 11.70
N LEU A 60 -2.90 -1.33 11.68
CA LEU A 60 -2.79 -2.33 10.63
C LEU A 60 -3.09 -1.74 9.25
N SER A 61 -4.16 -0.95 9.14
CA SER A 61 -4.56 -0.34 7.87
C SER A 61 -3.55 0.72 7.42
N GLN A 62 -3.11 1.61 8.32
CA GLN A 62 -2.13 2.66 8.00
C GLN A 62 -0.76 2.08 7.61
N PHE A 63 -0.24 1.09 8.34
CA PHE A 63 1.05 0.46 8.01
C PHE A 63 1.00 -0.33 6.70
N THR A 64 -0.12 -0.97 6.40
CA THR A 64 -0.29 -1.68 5.11
C THR A 64 -0.35 -0.72 3.94
N CYS A 65 -1.03 0.43 4.10
CA CYS A 65 -1.02 1.49 3.09
C CYS A 65 0.38 2.10 2.94
N LEU A 66 1.06 2.39 4.06
CA LEU A 66 2.42 2.92 4.08
C LEU A 66 3.39 1.97 3.36
N SER A 67 3.33 0.67 3.64
CA SER A 67 4.23 -0.31 3.02
C SER A 67 4.04 -0.38 1.50
N ASN A 68 2.79 -0.37 1.01
CA ASN A 68 2.49 -0.32 -0.41
C ASN A 68 3.02 0.95 -1.07
N PHE A 69 2.72 2.13 -0.51
CA PHE A 69 3.15 3.40 -1.10
C PHE A 69 4.66 3.62 -0.98
N ALA A 70 5.31 3.16 0.09
CA ALA A 70 6.76 3.18 0.22
C ALA A 70 7.43 2.28 -0.84
N TYR A 71 6.87 1.08 -1.09
CA TYR A 71 7.37 0.22 -2.16
C TYR A 71 7.24 0.89 -3.53
N GLN A 72 6.07 1.47 -3.82
CA GLN A 72 5.85 2.22 -5.07
C GLN A 72 6.74 3.46 -5.16
N LEU A 73 7.05 4.11 -4.04
CA LEU A 73 7.90 5.30 -4.00
C LEU A 73 9.31 4.94 -4.48
N ILE A 74 9.85 3.81 -4.03
CA ILE A 74 11.17 3.33 -4.44
C ILE A 74 11.20 3.02 -5.94
N ARG A 75 10.11 2.48 -6.50
CA ARG A 75 10.04 2.02 -7.89
C ARG A 75 9.68 3.09 -8.92
N ASN A 76 8.65 3.91 -8.65
CA ASN A 76 8.00 4.76 -9.64
C ASN A 76 8.12 6.27 -9.34
N LYS A 77 8.42 6.65 -8.08
CA LYS A 77 8.68 8.04 -7.65
C LYS A 77 7.68 9.11 -8.13
N THR A 78 6.40 8.76 -8.26
CA THR A 78 5.39 9.74 -8.70
C THR A 78 5.05 10.73 -7.58
N LYS A 79 4.59 11.93 -7.94
CA LYS A 79 4.14 12.96 -6.97
C LYS A 79 3.03 12.42 -6.05
N THR A 80 2.10 11.65 -6.61
CA THR A 80 1.00 11.01 -5.88
C THR A 80 1.51 10.02 -4.85
N THR A 81 2.47 9.18 -5.25
CA THR A 81 3.08 8.20 -4.34
C THR A 81 3.86 8.88 -3.22
N ILE A 82 4.58 9.97 -3.50
CA ILE A 82 5.27 10.77 -2.48
C ILE A 82 4.26 11.32 -1.46
N PHE A 83 3.19 11.96 -1.95
CA PHE A 83 2.14 12.51 -1.11
C PHE A 83 1.54 11.45 -0.18
N PHE A 84 1.07 10.33 -0.74
CA PHE A 84 0.48 9.27 0.07
C PHE A 84 1.47 8.62 1.05
N THR A 85 2.73 8.42 0.65
CA THR A 85 3.75 7.89 1.57
C THR A 85 3.94 8.81 2.78
N LEU A 86 4.01 10.13 2.56
CA LEU A 86 4.15 11.10 3.64
C LEU A 86 2.91 11.13 4.54
N THR A 87 1.71 11.12 3.95
CA THR A 87 0.44 11.08 4.68
C THR A 87 0.35 9.83 5.55
N PHE A 88 0.54 8.65 4.96
CA PHE A 88 0.46 7.37 5.68
C PHE A 88 1.59 7.21 6.70
N SER A 89 2.76 7.80 6.47
CA SER A 89 3.85 7.81 7.46
C SER A 89 3.46 8.62 8.69
N CYS A 90 2.95 9.84 8.48
CA CYS A 90 2.51 10.71 9.58
C CYS A 90 1.36 10.05 10.38
N THR A 91 0.33 9.55 9.71
CA THR A 91 -0.81 8.90 10.39
C THR A 91 -0.40 7.62 11.10
N SER A 92 0.48 6.79 10.51
CA SER A 92 0.98 5.58 11.17
C SER A 92 1.72 5.92 12.46
N LEU A 93 2.55 6.98 12.47
CA LEU A 93 3.24 7.43 13.68
C LEU A 93 2.26 7.93 14.75
N LEU A 94 1.22 8.68 14.36
CA LEU A 94 0.21 9.16 15.29
C LEU A 94 -0.58 8.00 15.94
N PHE A 95 -1.05 7.04 15.14
CA PHE A 95 -1.77 5.88 15.67
C PHE A 95 -0.86 4.97 16.49
N LEU A 96 0.41 4.83 16.11
CA LEU A 96 1.39 4.07 16.87
C LEU A 96 1.60 4.70 18.24
N TYR A 97 1.78 6.02 18.28
CA TYR A 97 1.90 6.75 19.54
C TYR A 97 0.66 6.57 20.42
N GLN A 98 -0.55 6.75 19.87
CA GLN A 98 -1.80 6.56 20.62
C GLN A 98 -1.93 5.13 21.16
N PHE A 99 -1.59 4.12 20.37
CA PHE A 99 -1.64 2.72 20.79
C PHE A 99 -0.65 2.42 21.91
N LEU A 100 0.60 2.84 21.76
CA LEU A 100 1.64 2.61 22.78
C LEU A 100 1.39 3.39 24.07
N SER A 101 0.83 4.60 23.98
CA SER A 101 0.37 5.38 25.12
C SER A 101 -0.80 4.67 25.83
N HIS A 102 -1.78 4.15 25.08
CA HIS A 102 -2.90 3.42 25.65
C HIS A 102 -2.48 2.13 26.40
N LEU A 103 -1.45 1.45 25.90
CA LEU A 103 -0.86 0.28 26.55
C LEU A 103 0.06 0.62 27.73
N ASN A 104 0.19 1.90 28.10
CA ASN A 104 1.12 2.39 29.12
C ASN A 104 2.59 2.00 28.87
N ILE A 105 2.97 1.74 27.62
CA ILE A 105 4.35 1.40 27.23
C ILE A 105 5.20 2.68 27.16
N ILE A 106 4.59 3.79 26.75
CA ILE A 106 5.23 5.11 26.69
C ILE A 106 4.45 6.03 27.63
N SER A 107 5.10 6.44 28.71
CA SER A 107 4.54 7.39 29.68
C SER A 107 5.03 8.80 29.37
N PHE A 108 4.18 9.59 28.71
CA PHE A 108 4.30 11.05 28.66
C PHE A 108 2.92 11.67 28.52
#